data_AF-A0A7C2M486-F1
#
_entry.id   AF-A0A7C2M486-F1
#
_cell.length_a   1.000
_cell.length_b   1.000
_cell.length_c   1.000
_cell.angle_alpha   90.00
_cell.angle_beta   90.00
_cell.angle_gamma   90.00
#
_symmetry.space_group_name_H-M   'P 1'
#
loop_
_entity.id
_entity.type
_entity.pdbx_description
1 polymer ?
#
loop_
_entity_poly.entity_id
_entity_poly.type
_entity_poly.pdbx_seq_one_letter_code
_entity_poly.pdbx_strand_id
1 'polypeptide(L)'
;MKKDVLIFGFLILFGFMGQTVSAQNDLTTTNSEKYSGPIIDMHLHTGLPHEVPPGIPSLCRPEPCEGDGRAIVNSGELMNRTLEKMDSLNIEKAFLSGVDWKAVQEWKRAAPDRFIASPFILEPGEAHLEKLKQEYEQGRFTAMGEIGVQLSGIAPNDPALDPYFKLAAERDLPVLIHTLGIGPYTPRFKSAAGNPLLLEEVLK
;
A
#
# COMPACT_ATOMS: atom_id res chain seq x y z
N MET A 1 23.66 3.83 -84.78
CA MET A 1 22.90 2.57 -84.57
C MET A 1 22.99 2.22 -83.09
N LYS A 2 22.03 2.68 -82.30
CA LYS A 2 21.96 2.51 -80.85
C LYS A 2 21.11 1.27 -80.54
N LYS A 3 21.54 0.49 -79.56
CA LYS A 3 20.95 -0.77 -79.12
C LYS A 3 19.78 -0.47 -78.20
N ASP A 4 18.57 -0.82 -78.61
CA ASP A 4 17.40 -0.81 -77.72
C ASP A 4 17.33 -2.16 -76.99
N VAL A 5 17.40 -2.05 -75.67
CA VAL A 5 17.37 -3.15 -74.70
C VAL A 5 15.91 -3.58 -74.51
N LEU A 6 15.61 -4.83 -74.86
CA LEU A 6 14.31 -5.47 -74.61
C LEU A 6 14.30 -5.95 -73.15
N ILE A 7 13.55 -5.28 -72.26
CA ILE A 7 13.30 -5.77 -70.90
C ILE A 7 11.97 -6.55 -70.92
N PHE A 8 12.06 -7.87 -70.72
CA PHE A 8 10.93 -8.74 -70.46
C PHE A 8 10.32 -8.40 -69.10
N GLY A 9 9.09 -7.89 -69.08
CA GLY A 9 8.30 -7.73 -67.87
C GLY A 9 7.82 -9.08 -67.35
N PHE A 10 8.31 -9.49 -66.18
CA PHE A 10 7.81 -10.65 -65.45
C PHE A 10 6.68 -10.18 -64.52
N LEU A 11 5.44 -10.52 -64.85
CA LEU A 11 4.26 -10.22 -64.04
C LEU A 11 4.17 -11.28 -62.91
N ILE A 12 4.63 -10.94 -61.71
CA ILE A 12 4.47 -11.80 -60.52
C ILE A 12 3.07 -11.57 -59.95
N LEU A 13 2.15 -12.52 -60.18
CA LEU A 13 0.90 -12.62 -59.44
C LEU A 13 1.21 -13.05 -58.00
N PHE A 14 1.15 -12.12 -57.05
CA PHE A 14 1.11 -12.47 -55.62
C PHE A 14 -0.30 -12.97 -55.29
N GLY A 15 -0.43 -14.29 -55.13
CA GLY A 15 -1.61 -14.90 -54.53
C GLY A 15 -1.70 -14.51 -53.05
N PHE A 16 -2.70 -13.71 -52.70
CA PHE A 16 -3.11 -13.45 -51.32
C PHE A 16 -3.71 -14.74 -50.73
N MET A 17 -2.91 -15.59 -50.10
CA MET A 17 -3.42 -16.56 -49.12
C MET A 17 -3.70 -15.80 -47.81
N GLY A 18 -4.93 -15.33 -47.67
CA GLY A 18 -5.43 -14.83 -46.39
C GLY A 18 -5.57 -15.99 -45.41
N GLN A 19 -4.52 -16.25 -44.63
CA GLN A 19 -4.68 -17.03 -43.40
C GLN A 19 -5.26 -16.10 -42.34
N THR A 20 -6.57 -16.21 -42.14
CA THR A 20 -7.20 -15.70 -40.92
C THR A 20 -6.70 -16.53 -39.75
N VAL A 21 -5.64 -16.08 -39.10
CA VAL A 21 -5.28 -16.54 -37.75
C VAL A 21 -6.39 -16.03 -36.84
N SER A 22 -7.40 -16.87 -36.60
CA SER A 22 -8.34 -16.67 -35.50
C SER A 22 -7.55 -16.97 -34.23
N ALA A 23 -7.00 -15.94 -33.61
CA ALA A 23 -6.57 -16.00 -32.23
C ALA A 23 -7.85 -16.16 -31.39
N GLN A 24 -8.29 -17.40 -31.20
CA GLN A 24 -9.21 -17.73 -30.11
C GLN A 24 -8.46 -17.41 -28.82
N ASN A 25 -8.84 -16.30 -28.19
CA ASN A 25 -8.56 -16.04 -26.79
C ASN A 25 -9.25 -17.14 -25.99
N ASP A 26 -8.59 -18.27 -25.86
CA ASP A 26 -8.95 -19.33 -24.93
C ASP A 26 -8.57 -18.84 -23.53
N LEU A 27 -9.33 -17.85 -23.05
CA LEU A 27 -9.42 -17.52 -21.63
C LEU A 27 -10.13 -18.70 -20.97
N THR A 28 -9.38 -19.79 -20.83
CA THR A 28 -9.68 -20.80 -19.84
C THR A 28 -9.66 -20.07 -18.50
N THR A 29 -10.86 -19.79 -18.00
CA THR A 29 -11.09 -19.47 -16.60
C THR A 29 -10.63 -20.68 -15.81
N THR A 30 -9.32 -20.75 -15.54
CA THR A 30 -8.78 -21.60 -14.50
C THR A 30 -9.59 -21.24 -13.26
N ASN A 31 -10.41 -22.18 -12.81
CA ASN A 31 -11.20 -22.05 -11.61
C ASN A 31 -10.19 -22.09 -10.47
N SER A 32 -9.53 -20.96 -10.23
CA SER A 32 -8.54 -20.77 -9.18
C SER A 32 -9.20 -21.23 -7.88
N GLU A 33 -8.69 -22.31 -7.29
CA GLU A 33 -9.19 -22.78 -6.01
C GLU A 33 -9.09 -21.62 -5.01
N LYS A 34 -10.22 -21.30 -4.38
CA LYS A 34 -10.28 -20.18 -3.42
C LYS A 34 -9.26 -20.44 -2.31
N TYR A 35 -8.33 -19.51 -2.12
CA TYR A 35 -7.33 -19.56 -1.05
C TYR A 35 -8.03 -19.76 0.30
N SER A 36 -7.58 -20.76 1.05
CA SER A 36 -8.13 -21.15 2.36
C SER A 36 -7.08 -21.13 3.47
N GLY A 37 -5.84 -20.75 3.16
CA GLY A 37 -4.78 -20.60 4.14
C GLY A 37 -4.92 -19.31 4.96
N PRO A 38 -4.05 -19.11 5.97
CA PRO A 38 -4.07 -17.89 6.79
C PRO A 38 -3.72 -16.65 5.95
N ILE A 39 -4.39 -15.54 6.19
CA ILE A 39 -4.09 -14.24 5.56
C ILE A 39 -3.45 -13.31 6.59
N ILE A 40 -2.41 -12.57 6.15
CA ILE A 40 -1.89 -11.41 6.88
C ILE A 40 -2.25 -10.17 6.09
N ASP A 41 -3.03 -9.28 6.68
CA ASP A 41 -3.33 -7.97 6.10
C ASP A 41 -2.17 -7.01 6.40
N MET A 42 -1.45 -6.61 5.36
CA MET A 42 -0.26 -5.78 5.54
C MET A 42 -0.54 -4.29 5.66
N HIS A 43 -1.80 -3.83 5.57
CA HIS A 43 -2.10 -2.40 5.61
C HIS A 43 -3.43 -2.11 6.32
N LEU A 44 -3.37 -2.00 7.65
CA LEU A 44 -4.54 -1.69 8.48
C LEU A 44 -4.32 -0.42 9.32
N HIS A 45 -5.38 0.38 9.45
CA HIS A 45 -5.38 1.59 10.27
C HIS A 45 -6.38 1.55 11.41
N THR A 46 -6.02 2.14 12.55
CA THR A 46 -6.96 2.41 13.66
C THR A 46 -7.95 3.54 13.37
N GLY A 47 -7.84 4.17 12.20
CA GLY A 47 -8.62 5.32 11.76
C GLY A 47 -7.87 6.11 10.69
N LEU A 48 -8.58 6.99 9.97
CA LEU A 48 -7.94 7.89 9.02
C LEU A 48 -7.11 8.97 9.73
N PRO A 49 -6.00 9.46 9.14
CA PRO A 49 -5.31 10.66 9.61
C PRO A 49 -6.17 11.93 9.50
N HIS A 50 -7.28 11.86 8.76
CA HIS A 50 -8.28 12.93 8.65
C HIS A 50 -9.66 12.42 9.07
N GLU A 51 -10.31 13.12 9.99
CA GLU A 51 -11.67 12.79 10.42
C GLU A 51 -12.65 12.90 9.25
N VAL A 52 -13.44 11.85 9.03
CA VAL A 52 -14.61 11.87 8.15
C VAL A 52 -15.87 12.09 9.00
N PRO A 53 -16.76 13.04 8.65
CA PRO A 53 -17.98 13.26 9.40
C PRO A 53 -18.82 11.98 9.56
N PRO A 54 -19.45 11.75 10.73
CA PRO A 54 -20.24 10.54 10.96
C PRO A 54 -21.36 10.36 9.93
N GLY A 55 -21.52 9.13 9.41
CA GLY A 55 -22.65 8.78 8.55
C GLY A 55 -22.50 9.16 7.07
N ILE A 56 -21.38 9.76 6.66
CA ILE A 56 -21.08 9.90 5.22
C ILE A 56 -20.80 8.51 4.59
N PRO A 57 -21.04 8.34 3.29
CA PRO A 57 -20.54 7.17 2.57
C PRO A 57 -19.03 7.03 2.79
N SER A 58 -18.58 5.80 3.03
CA SER A 58 -17.15 5.53 3.13
C SER A 58 -16.42 6.03 1.89
N LEU A 59 -15.20 6.55 2.06
CA LEU A 59 -14.35 6.86 0.92
C LEU A 59 -14.09 5.55 0.15
N CYS A 60 -14.44 5.53 -1.14
CA CYS A 60 -14.30 4.35 -1.99
C CYS A 60 -13.66 4.75 -3.33
N ARG A 61 -12.98 3.79 -3.95
CA ARG A 61 -12.50 3.89 -5.33
C ARG A 61 -12.72 2.53 -6.01
N PRO A 62 -13.33 2.48 -7.21
CA PRO A 62 -13.91 3.59 -7.97
C PRO A 62 -15.17 4.18 -7.30
N GLU A 63 -15.51 5.42 -7.67
CA GLU A 63 -16.80 6.03 -7.31
C GLU A 63 -17.81 5.78 -8.45
N PRO A 64 -19.13 5.65 -8.15
CA PRO A 64 -19.74 5.71 -6.82
C PRO A 64 -19.52 4.41 -6.02
N CYS A 65 -19.62 4.51 -4.70
CA CYS A 65 -19.50 3.34 -3.83
C CYS A 65 -20.65 2.36 -4.08
N GLU A 66 -20.32 1.08 -4.17
CA GLU A 66 -21.31 0.00 -4.15
C GLU A 66 -21.52 -0.49 -2.72
N GLY A 67 -22.78 -0.77 -2.36
CA GLY A 67 -23.17 -1.24 -1.03
C GLY A 67 -23.66 -0.15 -0.07
N ASP A 68 -23.95 -0.54 1.17
CA ASP A 68 -24.54 0.30 2.23
C ASP A 68 -23.54 0.69 3.33
N GLY A 69 -22.24 0.50 3.06
CA GLY A 69 -21.16 0.84 3.98
C GLY A 69 -21.16 2.32 4.36
N ARG A 70 -21.07 2.59 5.67
CA ARG A 70 -20.98 3.95 6.24
C ARG A 70 -19.70 4.09 7.04
N ALA A 71 -19.16 5.31 7.06
CA ALA A 71 -18.02 5.63 7.90
C ALA A 71 -18.36 5.41 9.39
N ILE A 72 -17.57 4.58 10.06
CA ILE A 72 -17.67 4.33 11.51
C ILE A 72 -16.70 5.29 12.20
N VAL A 73 -17.23 6.20 13.01
CA VAL A 73 -16.44 7.22 13.73
C VAL A 73 -16.12 6.82 15.17
N ASN A 74 -16.81 5.82 15.72
CA ASN A 74 -16.54 5.33 17.06
C ASN A 74 -15.36 4.36 17.01
N SER A 75 -14.25 4.69 17.67
CA SER A 75 -13.01 3.90 17.64
C SER A 75 -13.19 2.47 18.16
N GLY A 76 -14.04 2.27 19.18
CA GLY A 76 -14.36 0.95 19.71
C GLY A 76 -15.23 0.11 18.76
N GLU A 77 -16.23 0.73 18.12
CA GLU A 77 -17.03 0.07 17.10
C GLU A 77 -16.19 -0.30 15.87
N LEU A 78 -15.28 0.58 15.44
CA LEU A 78 -14.37 0.32 14.33
C LEU A 78 -13.48 -0.90 14.61
N MET A 79 -12.90 -0.98 15.81
CA MET A 79 -12.09 -2.12 16.23
C MET A 79 -12.89 -3.43 16.18
N ASN A 80 -14.07 -3.45 16.81
CA ASN A 80 -14.89 -4.65 16.90
C ASN A 80 -15.32 -5.15 15.51
N ARG A 81 -15.80 -4.25 14.64
CA ARG A 81 -16.19 -4.61 13.27
C ARG A 81 -15.00 -5.03 12.41
N THR A 82 -13.83 -4.46 12.66
CA THR A 82 -12.59 -4.89 11.96
C THR A 82 -12.23 -6.32 12.35
N LEU A 83 -12.24 -6.65 13.65
CA LEU A 83 -11.99 -8.02 14.12
C LEU A 83 -13.03 -9.00 13.58
N GLU A 84 -14.33 -8.65 13.59
CA GLU A 84 -15.39 -9.47 12.97
C GLU A 84 -15.12 -9.74 11.49
N LYS A 85 -14.64 -8.73 10.76
CA LYS A 85 -14.28 -8.89 9.34
C LYS A 85 -13.05 -9.75 9.16
N MET A 86 -12.02 -9.54 9.96
CA MET A 86 -10.82 -10.37 9.95
C MET A 86 -11.18 -11.84 10.17
N ASP A 87 -12.05 -12.16 11.14
CA ASP A 87 -12.52 -13.52 11.39
C ASP A 87 -13.30 -14.09 10.19
N SER A 88 -14.24 -13.33 9.64
CA SER A 88 -15.06 -13.77 8.49
C SER A 88 -14.26 -13.99 7.20
N LEU A 89 -13.09 -13.37 7.09
CA LEU A 89 -12.23 -13.39 5.89
C LEU A 89 -10.97 -14.23 6.09
N ASN A 90 -10.82 -14.94 7.22
CA ASN A 90 -9.64 -15.74 7.54
C ASN A 90 -8.33 -14.93 7.61
N ILE A 91 -8.43 -13.68 8.08
CA ILE A 91 -7.29 -12.79 8.33
C ILE A 91 -6.83 -13.01 9.77
N GLU A 92 -5.70 -13.69 9.90
CA GLU A 92 -5.14 -14.10 11.18
C GLU A 92 -4.37 -12.96 11.85
N LYS A 93 -3.72 -12.11 11.07
CA LYS A 93 -2.85 -11.03 11.57
C LYS A 93 -2.95 -9.80 10.67
N ALA A 94 -2.75 -8.61 11.24
CA ALA A 94 -2.68 -7.38 10.48
C ALA A 94 -1.53 -6.48 10.94
N PHE A 95 -0.89 -5.77 10.00
CA PHE A 95 0.01 -4.67 10.30
C PHE A 95 -0.81 -3.43 10.61
N LEU A 96 -0.86 -3.06 11.88
CA LEU A 96 -1.75 -2.02 12.40
C LEU A 96 -0.96 -0.73 12.67
N SER A 97 -1.27 0.32 11.92
CA SER A 97 -0.65 1.63 12.03
C SER A 97 -1.66 2.71 12.41
N GLY A 98 -1.28 3.65 13.26
CA GLY A 98 -2.15 4.76 13.66
C GLY A 98 -1.40 6.00 14.13
N VAL A 99 -1.98 7.18 13.86
CA VAL A 99 -1.47 8.46 14.38
C VAL A 99 -1.72 8.57 15.88
N ASP A 100 -2.88 8.12 16.36
CA ASP A 100 -3.16 7.97 17.79
C ASP A 100 -2.59 6.65 18.32
N TRP A 101 -1.42 6.76 18.96
CA TRP A 101 -0.75 5.60 19.55
C TRP A 101 -1.59 4.93 20.65
N LYS A 102 -2.44 5.68 21.37
CA LYS A 102 -3.32 5.11 22.39
C LYS A 102 -4.32 4.14 21.76
N ALA A 103 -4.89 4.50 20.61
CA ALA A 103 -5.78 3.62 19.85
C ALA A 103 -5.07 2.34 19.41
N VAL A 104 -3.83 2.44 18.88
CA VAL A 104 -3.04 1.25 18.51
C VAL A 104 -2.82 0.33 19.71
N GLN A 105 -2.51 0.89 20.87
CA GLN A 105 -2.34 0.11 22.11
C GLN A 105 -3.65 -0.48 22.64
N GLU A 106 -4.79 0.18 22.43
CA GLU A 106 -6.11 -0.36 22.76
C GLU A 106 -6.44 -1.58 21.91
N TRP A 107 -6.22 -1.51 20.60
CA TRP A 107 -6.44 -2.62 19.67
C TRP A 107 -5.51 -3.79 19.99
N LYS A 108 -4.22 -3.53 20.21
CA LYS A 108 -3.25 -4.54 20.64
C LYS A 108 -3.68 -5.22 21.94
N ARG A 109 -4.18 -4.47 22.92
CA ARG A 109 -4.63 -5.05 24.20
C ARG A 109 -5.89 -5.89 24.05
N ALA A 110 -6.81 -5.47 23.19
CA ALA A 110 -8.05 -6.19 22.93
C ALA A 110 -7.81 -7.52 22.19
N ALA A 111 -6.82 -7.56 21.29
CA ALA A 111 -6.48 -8.74 20.51
C ALA A 111 -4.95 -8.88 20.32
N PRO A 112 -4.22 -9.35 21.36
CA PRO A 112 -2.75 -9.29 21.42
C PRO A 112 -2.02 -10.04 20.30
N ASP A 113 -2.60 -11.13 19.80
CA ASP A 113 -1.96 -11.96 18.77
C ASP A 113 -2.32 -11.52 17.34
N ARG A 114 -3.29 -10.60 17.19
CA ARG A 114 -3.86 -10.21 15.88
C ARG A 114 -3.10 -9.08 15.20
N PHE A 115 -2.23 -8.35 15.90
CA PHE A 115 -1.65 -7.12 15.36
C PHE A 115 -0.12 -7.07 15.45
N ILE A 116 0.51 -6.71 14.33
CA ILE A 116 1.86 -6.15 14.28
C ILE A 116 1.69 -4.65 14.54
N ALA A 117 1.81 -4.25 15.81
CA ALA A 117 1.47 -2.90 16.25
C ALA A 117 2.58 -1.91 15.90
N SER A 118 2.21 -0.81 15.26
CA SER A 118 3.17 0.12 14.65
C SER A 118 2.68 1.58 14.69
N PRO A 119 3.58 2.58 14.74
CA PRO A 119 3.21 3.99 14.75
C PRO A 119 3.09 4.58 13.33
N PHE A 120 2.15 5.49 13.09
CA PHE A 120 2.15 6.28 11.85
C PHE A 120 3.10 7.48 11.98
N ILE A 121 4.03 7.65 11.04
CA ILE A 121 5.08 8.68 11.04
C ILE A 121 4.83 9.69 9.91
N LEU A 122 4.39 10.90 10.26
CA LEU A 122 4.12 11.99 9.31
C LEU A 122 5.29 12.93 9.10
N GLU A 123 6.13 13.12 10.12
CA GLU A 123 7.28 14.02 10.10
C GLU A 123 8.41 13.41 10.95
N PRO A 124 9.67 13.48 10.50
CA PRO A 124 10.81 13.16 11.34
C PRO A 124 11.08 14.26 12.37
N GLY A 125 11.84 13.93 13.41
CA GLY A 125 12.24 14.88 14.45
C GLY A 125 12.79 14.19 15.69
N GLU A 126 13.71 14.88 16.38
CA GLU A 126 14.44 14.34 17.55
C GLU A 126 13.48 14.00 18.70
N ALA A 127 12.60 14.92 19.10
CA ALA A 127 11.64 14.69 20.17
C ALA A 127 10.69 13.50 19.87
N HIS A 128 10.31 13.33 18.60
CA HIS A 128 9.48 12.22 18.18
C HIS A 128 10.25 10.88 18.21
N LEU A 129 11.51 10.88 17.75
CA LEU A 129 12.38 9.71 17.81
C LEU A 129 12.65 9.25 19.25
N GLU A 130 12.91 10.18 20.17
CA GLU A 130 13.11 9.85 21.59
C GLU A 130 11.85 9.23 22.22
N LYS A 131 10.68 9.76 21.87
CA LYS A 131 9.41 9.17 22.29
C LYS A 131 9.27 7.74 21.74
N LEU A 132 9.57 7.51 20.46
CA LEU A 132 9.52 6.17 19.86
C LEU A 132 10.46 5.17 20.56
N LYS A 133 11.68 5.57 20.89
CA LYS A 133 12.63 4.71 21.63
C LYS A 133 12.01 4.20 22.93
N GLN A 134 11.37 5.09 23.70
CA GLN A 134 10.68 4.73 24.94
C GLN A 134 9.50 3.77 24.71
N GLU A 135 8.76 3.91 23.61
CA GLU A 135 7.67 2.99 23.26
C GLU A 135 8.19 1.58 22.93
N TYR A 136 9.28 1.50 22.17
CA TYR A 136 9.91 0.22 21.83
C TYR A 136 10.53 -0.46 23.05
N GLU A 137 11.19 0.29 23.94
CA GLU A 137 11.69 -0.23 25.22
C GLU A 137 10.59 -0.85 26.09
N GLN A 138 9.38 -0.32 25.99
CA GLN A 138 8.21 -0.78 26.73
C GLN A 138 7.42 -1.86 25.95
N GLY A 139 7.93 -2.33 24.81
CA GLY A 139 7.28 -3.35 23.98
C GLY A 139 5.92 -2.94 23.42
N ARG A 140 5.63 -1.63 23.34
CA ARG A 140 4.33 -1.12 22.85
C ARG A 140 4.20 -1.27 21.34
N PHE A 141 5.27 -1.09 20.60
CA PHE A 141 5.34 -1.33 19.16
C PHE A 141 6.26 -2.49 18.82
N THR A 142 5.94 -3.20 17.74
CA THR A 142 6.67 -4.37 17.22
C THR A 142 7.08 -4.19 15.76
N ALA A 143 6.83 -3.00 15.20
CA ALA A 143 7.22 -2.62 13.85
C ALA A 143 7.39 -1.10 13.76
N MET A 144 8.00 -0.64 12.67
CA MET A 144 8.19 0.76 12.33
C MET A 144 7.27 1.16 11.17
N GLY A 145 6.54 2.27 11.32
CA GLY A 145 5.70 2.82 10.27
C GLY A 145 4.21 2.46 10.40
N GLU A 146 3.33 2.90 9.54
CA GLU A 146 3.56 3.51 8.25
C GLU A 146 4.39 4.80 8.30
N ILE A 147 5.53 4.79 7.61
CA ILE A 147 6.28 6.00 7.31
C ILE A 147 5.56 6.69 6.16
N GLY A 148 4.75 7.70 6.50
CA GLY A 148 3.91 8.48 5.61
C GLY A 148 4.45 9.86 5.25
N VAL A 149 5.75 10.10 5.42
CA VAL A 149 6.36 11.44 5.30
C VAL A 149 6.27 12.06 3.89
N GLN A 150 5.91 11.27 2.87
CA GLN A 150 5.59 11.81 1.54
C GLN A 150 4.40 12.79 1.56
N LEU A 151 3.50 12.66 2.55
CA LEU A 151 2.39 13.59 2.81
C LEU A 151 2.88 14.98 3.22
N SER A 152 4.14 15.08 3.64
CA SER A 152 4.86 16.30 3.97
C SER A 152 5.96 16.64 2.98
N GLY A 153 6.02 15.92 1.85
CA GLY A 153 6.96 16.18 0.76
C GLY A 153 8.39 15.71 1.03
N ILE A 154 8.58 14.89 2.06
CA ILE A 154 9.87 14.32 2.46
C ILE A 154 10.00 12.96 1.77
N ALA A 155 11.16 12.73 1.16
CA ALA A 155 11.48 11.49 0.49
C ALA A 155 11.92 10.41 1.48
N PRO A 156 11.78 9.10 1.18
CA PRO A 156 12.20 8.04 2.08
C PRO A 156 13.73 7.99 2.28
N ASN A 157 14.52 8.57 1.36
CA ASN A 157 15.98 8.71 1.47
C ASN A 157 16.42 10.07 2.04
N ASP A 158 15.50 10.86 2.60
CA ASP A 158 15.89 12.09 3.29
C ASP A 158 16.72 11.73 4.55
N PRO A 159 17.89 12.36 4.78
CA PRO A 159 18.74 12.06 5.94
C PRO A 159 18.04 12.22 7.30
N ALA A 160 16.95 12.98 7.37
CA ALA A 160 16.12 13.09 8.57
C ALA A 160 15.47 11.76 8.99
N LEU A 161 15.34 10.79 8.08
CA LEU A 161 14.84 9.44 8.35
C LEU A 161 15.93 8.43 8.73
N ASP A 162 17.22 8.72 8.50
CA ASP A 162 18.32 7.80 8.85
C ASP A 162 18.24 7.32 10.31
N PRO A 163 17.96 8.19 11.32
CA PRO A 163 17.84 7.74 12.70
C PRO A 163 16.67 6.77 12.94
N TYR A 164 15.60 6.86 12.14
CA TYR A 164 14.44 5.98 12.22
C TYR A 164 14.75 4.60 11.65
N PHE A 165 15.39 4.54 10.48
CA PHE A 165 15.83 3.26 9.89
C PHE A 165 16.89 2.57 10.73
N LYS A 166 17.85 3.34 11.27
CA LYS A 166 18.83 2.81 12.23
C LYS A 166 18.15 2.22 13.46
N LEU A 167 17.19 2.92 14.05
CA LEU A 167 16.42 2.41 15.19
C LEU A 167 15.67 1.12 14.85
N ALA A 168 15.09 1.04 13.65
CA ALA A 168 14.43 -0.17 13.16
C ALA A 168 15.40 -1.34 13.01
N ALA A 169 16.56 -1.12 12.38
CA ALA A 169 17.59 -2.13 12.20
C ALA A 169 18.18 -2.63 13.52
N GLU A 170 18.49 -1.72 14.45
CA GLU A 170 19.03 -2.08 15.79
C GLU A 170 18.06 -2.94 16.61
N ARG A 171 16.76 -2.85 16.34
CA ARG A 171 15.69 -3.56 17.06
C ARG A 171 15.07 -4.68 16.25
N ASP A 172 15.59 -4.98 15.05
CA ASP A 172 15.05 -5.99 14.13
C ASP A 172 13.55 -5.78 13.85
N LEU A 173 13.16 -4.53 13.62
CA LEU A 173 11.76 -4.16 13.37
C LEU A 173 11.45 -4.20 11.87
N PRO A 174 10.36 -4.85 11.43
CA PRO A 174 9.88 -4.69 10.07
C PRO A 174 9.43 -3.24 9.85
N VAL A 175 9.68 -2.72 8.65
CA VAL A 175 9.39 -1.32 8.28
C VAL A 175 8.31 -1.28 7.21
N LEU A 176 7.25 -0.50 7.44
CA LEU A 176 6.22 -0.20 6.44
C LEU A 176 6.36 1.26 5.99
N ILE A 177 6.39 1.47 4.68
CA ILE A 177 6.57 2.79 4.06
C ILE A 177 5.41 3.04 3.10
N HIS A 178 4.81 4.22 3.23
CA HIS A 178 3.78 4.69 2.31
C HIS A 178 4.45 5.12 0.99
N THR A 179 4.17 4.41 -0.10
CA THR A 179 4.73 4.72 -1.42
C THR A 179 3.65 5.04 -2.44
N LEU A 180 3.95 5.94 -3.37
CA LEU A 180 3.08 6.35 -4.47
C LEU A 180 1.66 6.74 -3.99
N GLY A 181 0.71 6.80 -4.91
CA GLY A 181 -0.72 6.85 -4.58
C GLY A 181 -1.34 8.24 -4.45
N ILE A 182 -2.64 8.21 -4.14
CA ILE A 182 -3.50 9.37 -3.91
C ILE A 182 -3.36 9.71 -2.42
N GLY A 183 -2.59 10.76 -2.12
CA GLY A 183 -2.57 11.36 -0.78
C GLY A 183 -3.72 12.35 -0.58
N PRO A 184 -4.04 12.72 0.67
CA PRO A 184 -4.80 13.94 0.92
C PRO A 184 -4.16 15.13 0.20
N TYR A 185 -4.97 16.05 -0.32
CA TYR A 185 -4.50 17.30 -0.92
C TYR A 185 -3.90 18.19 0.16
N THR A 186 -2.64 17.96 0.53
CA THR A 186 -1.87 18.82 1.41
C THR A 186 -0.93 19.71 0.58
N PRO A 187 -0.64 20.95 1.02
CA PRO A 187 0.26 21.84 0.28
C PRO A 187 1.68 21.29 0.08
N ARG A 188 2.11 20.36 0.94
CA ARG A 188 3.45 19.77 0.91
C ARG A 188 3.52 18.40 0.25
N PHE A 189 2.38 17.74 -0.01
CA PHE A 189 2.36 16.41 -0.61
C PHE A 189 3.10 16.39 -1.95
N LYS A 190 3.97 15.39 -2.13
CA LYS A 190 4.68 15.14 -3.39
C LYS A 190 4.66 13.66 -3.70
N SER A 191 3.94 13.25 -4.76
CA SER A 191 3.95 11.85 -5.21
C SER A 191 5.36 11.34 -5.55
N ALA A 192 6.23 12.21 -6.06
CA ALA A 192 7.62 11.87 -6.33
C ALA A 192 8.42 11.52 -5.06
N ALA A 193 8.02 12.07 -3.91
CA ALA A 193 8.64 11.77 -2.63
C ALA A 193 8.24 10.38 -2.09
N GLY A 194 7.23 9.71 -2.65
CA GLY A 194 6.94 8.31 -2.38
C GLY A 194 7.38 7.36 -3.48
N ASN A 195 8.29 7.76 -4.37
CA ASN A 195 8.81 6.87 -5.42
C ASN A 195 9.62 5.73 -4.78
N PRO A 196 9.26 4.45 -4.99
CA PRO A 196 9.97 3.31 -4.41
C PRO A 196 11.45 3.22 -4.81
N LEU A 197 11.84 3.78 -5.96
CA LEU A 197 13.25 3.82 -6.39
C LEU A 197 14.15 4.61 -5.44
N LEU A 198 13.58 5.53 -4.65
CA LEU A 198 14.34 6.27 -3.65
C LEU A 198 14.81 5.37 -2.49
N LEU A 199 14.21 4.20 -2.31
CA LEU A 199 14.64 3.23 -1.28
C LEU A 199 15.96 2.53 -1.62
N GLU A 200 16.43 2.58 -2.87
CA GLU A 200 17.73 2.01 -3.23
C GLU A 200 18.89 2.63 -2.44
N GLU A 201 18.76 3.87 -1.98
CA GLU A 201 19.77 4.53 -1.14
C GLU A 201 19.64 4.15 0.33
N VAL A 202 18.43 3.76 0.78
CA VAL A 202 18.13 3.37 2.16
C VAL A 202 18.53 1.92 2.44
N LEU A 203 18.38 1.03 1.45
CA LEU A 203 18.59 -0.42 1.59
C LEU A 203 20.05 -0.88 1.41
N LYS A 204 21.01 0.05 1.40
CA LYS A 204 22.44 -0.22 1.20
C LYS A 204 23.19 -0.57 2.48
#